data_AF-A0A1B0EWV7-F1
#
_entry.id   AF-A0A1B0EWV7-F1
#
_cell.length_a   1.000
_cell.length_b   1.000
_cell.length_c   1.000
_cell.angle_alpha   90.00
_cell.angle_beta   90.00
_cell.angle_gamma   90.00
#
_symmetry.space_group_name_H-M   'P 1'
#
loop_
_entity.id
_entity.type
_entity.pdbx_description
1 polymer ?
#
loop_
_entity_poly.entity_id
_entity_poly.type
_entity_poly.pdbx_seq_one_letter_code
_entity_poly.pdbx_strand_id
1 'polypeptide(L)'
;MVDIGWLMMQYYFAGYGEKPLMILYGDENDDLANIGKIRKNVETMKVPMVNSFGTHHTKMMLLAYTDGSMRVVISTANLYADDWHNRTQGLWISPKLPKVEDSKDTAFGESPTNFRESLLRYLMAYNNPKIQPWITRVRKSNFSEVNVFLVASVPGGHISSSFSKGPQWGHPRMGHLLAQHSARIDETCPIVAQSSSIGSLGASVDSWVLGEWGINFRKDSAPAGLRRMPLFRMVYPSFMNVKNSHDDLIGGGCLPYSKSANDKQPWLRNHLCQWKANKRHRTQAMPHIKTYCRWSDKGIYWFLLTSANLSKAAWGIHNKSAKIEPPLRIMNYEAGVLFLPKFITNEETFPLESQCDSSTKTISLPYDIPLVPYGLDDVPFVMDYLHEALK
;
A
#
# COMPACT_ATOMS: atom_id res chain seq x y z
N MET A 1 -3.81 -4.80 12.72
CA MET A 1 -4.05 -5.84 13.75
C MET A 1 -2.75 -6.54 14.12
N VAL A 2 -2.57 -6.88 15.39
CA VAL A 2 -1.40 -7.63 15.90
C VAL A 2 -1.88 -8.67 16.90
N ASP A 3 -1.57 -9.94 16.66
CA ASP A 3 -1.59 -11.00 17.64
C ASP A 3 -0.19 -11.07 18.27
N ILE A 4 -0.09 -10.60 19.52
CA ILE A 4 1.20 -10.50 20.20
C ILE A 4 1.78 -11.86 20.55
N GLY A 5 0.93 -12.85 20.88
CA GLY A 5 1.38 -14.21 21.17
C GLY A 5 2.02 -14.83 19.94
N TRP A 6 1.31 -14.77 18.81
CA TRP A 6 1.83 -15.23 17.51
C TRP A 6 3.11 -14.51 17.11
N LEU A 7 3.15 -13.18 17.22
CA LEU A 7 4.33 -12.39 16.87
C LEU A 7 5.55 -12.77 17.74
N MET A 8 5.37 -12.93 19.05
CA MET A 8 6.46 -13.30 19.95
C MET A 8 6.97 -14.71 19.64
N MET A 9 6.09 -15.64 19.26
CA MET A 9 6.50 -16.96 18.79
C MET A 9 7.39 -16.88 17.54
N GLN A 10 7.06 -16.01 16.56
CA GLN A 10 7.91 -15.83 15.38
C GLN A 10 9.32 -15.35 15.74
N TYR A 11 9.44 -14.40 16.67
CA TYR A 11 10.74 -13.92 17.16
C TYR A 11 11.48 -14.99 17.95
N TYR A 12 10.79 -15.77 18.77
CA TYR A 12 11.37 -16.87 19.53
C TYR A 12 11.94 -17.95 18.61
N PHE A 13 11.16 -18.44 17.64
CA PHE A 13 11.61 -19.47 16.69
C PHE A 13 12.75 -18.98 15.79
N ALA A 14 12.82 -17.69 15.50
CA ALA A 14 13.93 -17.09 14.79
C ALA A 14 15.20 -16.86 15.66
N GLY A 15 15.15 -17.15 16.98
CA GLY A 15 16.27 -16.94 17.90
C GLY A 15 16.47 -15.50 18.38
N TYR A 16 15.43 -14.65 18.25
CA TYR A 16 15.48 -13.22 18.56
C TYR A 16 14.51 -12.79 19.67
N GLY A 17 13.95 -13.73 20.44
CA GLY A 17 12.92 -13.46 21.47
C GLY A 17 13.32 -12.45 22.56
N GLU A 18 14.61 -12.31 22.84
CA GLU A 18 15.17 -11.38 23.83
C GLU A 18 15.63 -10.03 23.25
N LYS A 19 15.56 -9.85 21.92
CA LYS A 19 15.98 -8.59 21.30
C LYS A 19 14.94 -7.49 21.56
N PRO A 20 15.36 -6.21 21.67
CA PRO A 20 14.43 -5.10 21.79
C PRO A 20 13.47 -5.06 20.61
N LEU A 21 12.17 -4.94 20.89
CA LEU A 21 11.12 -4.86 19.89
C LEU A 21 10.17 -3.71 20.22
N MET A 22 9.87 -2.88 19.22
CA MET A 22 8.87 -1.83 19.31
C MET A 22 7.69 -2.15 18.40
N ILE A 23 6.46 -2.08 18.93
CA ILE A 23 5.24 -2.38 18.19
C ILE A 23 4.35 -1.13 18.14
N LEU A 24 4.11 -0.63 16.94
CA LEU A 24 3.13 0.44 16.67
C LEU A 24 1.83 -0.20 16.21
N TYR A 25 0.71 0.20 16.79
CA TYR A 25 -0.61 -0.37 16.48
C TYR A 25 -1.73 0.67 16.61
N GLY A 26 -2.82 0.49 15.85
CA GLY A 26 -4.04 1.32 15.96
C GLY A 26 -5.06 0.74 16.94
N ASP A 27 -5.35 -0.55 16.80
CA ASP A 27 -6.35 -1.25 17.62
C ASP A 27 -5.68 -1.92 18.82
N GLU A 28 -6.16 -1.58 20.02
CA GLU A 28 -5.63 -2.09 21.28
C GLU A 28 -6.42 -3.32 21.75
N ASN A 29 -5.71 -4.28 22.33
CA ASN A 29 -6.27 -5.36 23.12
C ASN A 29 -5.47 -5.49 24.44
N ASP A 30 -5.99 -6.27 25.38
CA ASP A 30 -5.41 -6.41 26.72
C ASP A 30 -3.97 -6.95 26.67
N ASP A 31 -3.68 -7.88 25.75
CA ASP A 31 -2.35 -8.47 25.63
C ASP A 31 -1.32 -7.43 25.14
N LEU A 32 -1.65 -6.62 24.14
CA LEU A 32 -0.80 -5.54 23.62
C LEU A 32 -0.58 -4.42 24.64
N ALA A 33 -1.61 -4.09 25.42
CA ALA A 33 -1.52 -3.07 26.46
C ALA A 33 -0.61 -3.52 27.63
N ASN A 34 -0.57 -4.82 27.91
CA ASN A 34 0.14 -5.37 29.05
C ASN A 34 1.47 -6.06 28.72
N ILE A 35 1.78 -6.34 27.45
CA ILE A 35 2.99 -7.10 27.08
C ILE A 35 4.29 -6.49 27.62
N GLY A 36 4.43 -5.15 27.64
CA GLY A 36 5.63 -4.50 28.17
C GLY A 36 5.81 -4.67 29.69
N LYS A 37 4.76 -5.05 30.42
CA LYS A 37 4.86 -5.43 31.84
C LYS A 37 5.45 -6.85 31.98
N ILE A 38 5.09 -7.75 31.06
CA ILE A 38 5.46 -9.16 31.03
C ILE A 38 6.87 -9.36 30.41
N ARG A 39 7.15 -8.68 29.29
CA ARG A 39 8.42 -8.73 28.55
C ARG A 39 9.05 -7.35 28.48
N LYS A 40 10.08 -7.12 29.30
CA LYS A 40 10.75 -5.81 29.42
C LYS A 40 11.48 -5.35 28.16
N ASN A 41 11.82 -6.27 27.26
CA ASN A 41 12.42 -5.98 25.95
C ASN A 41 11.38 -5.57 24.89
N VAL A 42 10.08 -5.63 25.18
CA VAL A 42 9.01 -5.25 24.25
C VAL A 42 8.39 -3.92 24.68
N GLU A 43 8.50 -2.93 23.80
CA GLU A 43 7.83 -1.65 23.95
C GLU A 43 6.67 -1.55 22.96
N THR A 44 5.54 -0.99 23.39
CA THR A 44 4.39 -0.78 22.52
C THR A 44 3.98 0.70 22.48
N MET A 45 3.38 1.09 21.36
CA MET A 45 2.89 2.44 21.10
C MET A 45 1.56 2.36 20.35
N LYS A 46 0.47 2.66 21.05
CA LYS A 46 -0.83 2.90 20.43
C LYS A 46 -0.76 4.22 19.65
N VAL A 47 -1.12 4.17 18.38
CA VAL A 47 -1.16 5.34 17.51
C VAL A 47 -2.53 6.02 17.66
N PRO A 48 -2.60 7.25 18.19
CA PRO A 48 -3.87 7.95 18.32
C PRO A 48 -4.40 8.32 16.94
N MET A 49 -5.66 7.94 16.67
CA MET A 49 -6.36 8.33 15.45
C MET A 49 -7.24 9.54 15.74
N VAL A 50 -7.08 10.60 14.95
CA VAL A 50 -7.82 11.86 15.11
C VAL A 50 -9.31 11.71 14.74
N ASN A 51 -9.66 10.70 13.95
CA ASN A 51 -11.01 10.43 13.48
C ASN A 51 -11.39 8.98 13.77
N SER A 52 -12.62 8.75 14.24
CA SER A 52 -13.15 7.41 14.55
C SER A 52 -13.24 6.48 13.33
N PHE A 53 -13.23 7.03 12.11
CA PHE A 53 -13.17 6.27 10.86
C PHE A 53 -11.76 6.11 10.29
N GLY A 54 -10.74 6.63 10.98
CA GLY A 54 -9.34 6.50 10.57
C GLY A 54 -8.73 5.19 11.06
N THR A 55 -7.77 4.65 10.28
CA THR A 55 -7.04 3.44 10.65
C THR A 55 -5.53 3.65 10.57
N HIS A 56 -4.78 3.08 11.52
CA HIS A 56 -3.34 2.86 11.37
C HIS A 56 -3.12 1.57 10.57
N HIS A 57 -2.97 1.72 9.25
CA HIS A 57 -3.07 0.60 8.33
C HIS A 57 -1.72 0.22 7.67
N THR A 58 -0.69 1.04 7.87
CA THR A 58 0.70 0.76 7.51
C THR A 58 1.20 -0.54 8.12
N LYS A 59 1.87 -1.35 7.30
CA LYS A 59 2.58 -2.56 7.73
C LYS A 59 4.02 -2.42 7.30
N MET A 60 4.87 -2.04 8.24
CA MET A 60 6.27 -1.73 8.02
C MET A 60 7.11 -2.36 9.11
N MET A 61 8.28 -2.90 8.74
CA MET A 61 9.29 -3.35 9.69
C MET A 61 10.55 -2.53 9.48
N LEU A 62 11.10 -2.00 10.57
CA LEU A 62 12.44 -1.44 10.62
C LEU A 62 13.30 -2.45 11.39
N LEU A 63 14.26 -3.06 10.70
CA LEU A 63 15.09 -4.13 11.26
C LEU A 63 16.51 -3.64 11.40
N ALA A 64 17.01 -3.52 12.64
CA ALA A 64 18.37 -3.11 12.93
C ALA A 64 19.25 -4.31 13.24
N TYR A 65 20.46 -4.35 12.67
CA TYR A 65 21.43 -5.42 12.85
C TYR A 65 22.65 -4.98 13.68
N THR A 66 23.37 -5.97 14.20
CA THR A 66 24.51 -5.79 15.13
C THR A 66 25.71 -5.10 14.50
N ASP A 67 25.91 -5.21 13.20
CA ASP A 67 26.94 -4.51 12.43
C ASP A 67 26.62 -3.03 12.18
N GLY A 68 25.50 -2.53 12.71
CA GLY A 68 25.06 -1.17 12.50
C GLY A 68 24.26 -0.95 11.22
N SER A 69 24.09 -1.97 10.37
CA SER A 69 23.25 -1.88 9.19
C SER A 69 21.76 -2.03 9.55
N MET A 70 20.86 -1.68 8.64
CA MET A 70 19.42 -1.93 8.82
C MET A 70 18.74 -2.44 7.54
N ARG A 71 17.47 -2.77 7.65
CA ARG A 71 16.59 -3.06 6.51
C ARG A 71 15.21 -2.46 6.76
N VAL A 72 14.56 -2.03 5.70
CA VAL A 72 13.15 -1.61 5.71
C VAL A 72 12.35 -2.67 4.95
N VAL A 73 11.25 -3.11 5.55
CA VAL A 73 10.26 -3.97 4.89
C VAL A 73 8.94 -3.22 4.86
N ILE A 74 8.31 -3.11 3.70
CA ILE A 74 6.95 -2.60 3.53
C ILE A 74 6.09 -3.75 3.04
N SER A 75 5.03 -4.07 3.77
CA SER A 75 4.23 -5.29 3.59
C SER A 75 2.73 -4.95 3.47
N THR A 76 1.95 -5.95 3.09
CA THR A 76 0.48 -5.92 3.13
C THR A 76 -0.13 -6.78 4.22
N ALA A 77 0.66 -7.62 4.90
CA ALA A 77 0.21 -8.51 5.96
C ALA A 77 0.16 -7.82 7.35
N ASN A 78 -0.93 -8.03 8.08
CA ASN A 78 -0.99 -7.81 9.53
C ASN A 78 -0.10 -8.81 10.27
N LEU A 79 0.08 -8.62 11.58
CA LEU A 79 0.93 -9.49 12.40
C LEU A 79 0.08 -10.52 13.18
N TYR A 80 -0.59 -11.42 12.47
CA TYR A 80 -1.30 -12.58 13.03
C TYR A 80 -1.34 -13.72 12.01
N ALA A 81 -1.55 -14.95 12.47
CA ALA A 81 -1.30 -16.17 11.67
C ALA A 81 -2.03 -16.23 10.32
N ASP A 82 -3.32 -15.89 10.27
CA ASP A 82 -4.16 -16.05 9.07
C ASP A 82 -3.62 -15.26 7.87
N ASP A 83 -3.12 -14.04 8.12
CA ASP A 83 -2.56 -13.18 7.09
C ASP A 83 -1.31 -13.78 6.41
N TRP A 84 -0.68 -14.80 7.02
CA TRP A 84 0.53 -15.47 6.52
C TRP A 84 0.30 -16.92 6.09
N HIS A 85 -0.95 -17.41 6.11
CA HIS A 85 -1.30 -18.77 5.74
C HIS A 85 -1.85 -18.86 4.31
N ASN A 86 -3.17 -18.80 4.12
CA ASN A 86 -3.85 -18.98 2.84
C ASN A 86 -4.25 -17.64 2.19
N ARG A 87 -3.38 -16.63 2.30
CA ARG A 87 -3.63 -15.28 1.75
C ARG A 87 -2.56 -14.91 0.72
N THR A 88 -2.97 -14.18 -0.29
CA THR A 88 -1.99 -13.52 -1.18
C THR A 88 -1.58 -12.19 -0.58
N GLN A 89 -0.32 -12.10 -0.15
CA GLN A 89 0.32 -10.90 0.39
C GLN A 89 1.48 -10.43 -0.50
N GLY A 90 1.90 -9.18 -0.32
CA GLY A 90 3.09 -8.63 -0.96
C GLY A 90 4.03 -8.00 0.04
N LEU A 91 5.33 -8.18 -0.19
CA LEU A 91 6.40 -7.58 0.59
C LEU A 91 7.41 -6.93 -0.35
N TRP A 92 7.77 -5.69 -0.07
CA TRP A 92 9.00 -5.11 -0.55
C TRP A 92 10.03 -5.13 0.58
N ILE A 93 11.22 -5.62 0.25
CA ILE A 93 12.33 -5.77 1.17
C ILE A 93 13.47 -4.92 0.62
N SER A 94 13.90 -3.90 1.35
CA SER A 94 15.03 -3.07 0.92
C SER A 94 16.32 -3.90 0.82
N PRO A 95 17.36 -3.42 0.11
CA PRO A 95 18.72 -3.91 0.31
C PRO A 95 19.15 -3.82 1.78
N LYS A 96 20.27 -4.46 2.13
CA LYS A 96 20.91 -4.22 3.42
C LYS A 96 21.47 -2.79 3.39
N LEU A 97 21.04 -1.95 4.32
CA LEU A 97 21.37 -0.52 4.38
C LEU A 97 22.55 -0.33 5.34
N PRO A 98 23.78 -0.06 4.86
CA PRO A 98 24.96 0.07 5.71
C PRO A 98 24.84 1.23 6.70
N LYS A 99 25.58 1.16 7.81
CA LYS A 99 25.74 2.30 8.72
C LYS A 99 26.45 3.45 8.01
N VAL A 100 26.00 4.68 8.25
CA VAL A 100 26.74 5.90 7.90
C VAL A 100 27.62 6.31 9.07
N GLU A 101 28.89 6.61 8.79
CA GLU A 101 29.84 7.11 9.78
C GLU A 101 29.51 8.55 10.19
N ASP A 102 29.79 8.90 11.45
CA ASP A 102 29.45 10.22 12.00
C ASP A 102 30.23 11.39 11.35
N SER A 103 31.30 11.10 10.59
CA SER A 103 32.10 12.07 9.84
C SER A 103 31.46 12.52 8.52
N LYS A 104 30.40 11.83 8.06
CA LYS A 104 29.75 12.12 6.78
C LYS A 104 28.71 13.23 6.90
N ASP A 105 28.47 13.93 5.79
CA ASP A 105 27.42 14.94 5.68
C ASP A 105 26.04 14.33 5.99
N THR A 106 25.15 15.12 6.60
CA THR A 106 23.76 14.73 6.90
C THR A 106 22.96 14.24 5.69
N ALA A 107 23.23 14.75 4.49
CA ALA A 107 22.61 14.35 3.24
C ALA A 107 23.20 13.06 2.64
N PHE A 108 24.36 12.61 3.13
CA PHE A 108 25.01 11.38 2.65
C PHE A 108 24.10 10.17 2.83
N GLY A 109 24.12 9.28 1.83
CA GLY A 109 23.34 8.06 1.82
C GLY A 109 21.86 8.26 1.53
N GLU A 110 21.48 9.38 0.89
CA GLU A 110 20.17 9.47 0.24
C GLU A 110 20.14 8.66 -1.06
N SER A 111 18.98 8.10 -1.36
CA SER A 111 18.65 7.40 -2.60
C SER A 111 18.35 8.35 -3.77
N PRO A 112 18.49 7.91 -5.04
CA PRO A 112 18.02 8.68 -6.21
C PRO A 112 16.50 8.94 -6.20
N THR A 113 15.74 8.25 -5.34
CA THR A 113 14.29 8.36 -5.21
C THR A 113 13.85 9.16 -3.98
N ASN A 114 14.78 9.78 -3.23
CA ASN A 114 14.53 10.50 -1.98
C ASN A 114 13.74 9.66 -0.93
N PHE A 115 13.95 8.34 -0.94
CA PHE A 115 13.30 7.40 -0.05
C PHE A 115 13.62 7.69 1.41
N ARG A 116 14.88 7.99 1.76
CA ARG A 116 15.27 8.20 3.16
C ARG A 116 14.61 9.47 3.71
N GLU A 117 14.66 10.58 2.98
CA GLU A 117 13.93 11.81 3.32
C GLU A 117 12.42 11.56 3.48
N SER A 118 11.82 10.83 2.56
CA SER A 118 10.38 10.51 2.60
C SER A 118 10.02 9.65 3.81
N LEU A 119 10.84 8.64 4.14
CA LEU A 119 10.66 7.78 5.31
C LEU A 119 10.83 8.57 6.61
N LEU A 120 11.84 9.44 6.70
CA LEU A 120 12.04 10.31 7.86
C LEU A 120 10.83 11.23 8.08
N ARG A 121 10.33 11.85 7.01
CA ARG A 121 9.11 12.68 7.06
C ARG A 121 7.91 11.88 7.54
N TYR A 122 7.75 10.65 7.07
CA TYR A 122 6.67 9.75 7.49
C TYR A 122 6.76 9.39 8.98
N LEU A 123 7.96 9.01 9.47
CA LEU A 123 8.17 8.67 10.87
C LEU A 123 7.99 9.88 11.81
N MET A 124 8.41 11.06 11.38
CA MET A 124 8.21 12.30 12.15
C MET A 124 6.73 12.67 12.28
N ALA A 125 5.88 12.29 11.33
CA ALA A 125 4.45 12.62 11.34
C ALA A 125 3.69 11.97 12.51
N TYR A 126 4.22 10.90 13.11
CA TYR A 126 3.65 10.33 14.33
C TYR A 126 3.78 11.24 15.55
N ASN A 127 4.71 12.22 15.51
CA ASN A 127 4.95 13.19 16.58
C ASN A 127 5.05 12.58 17.99
N ASN A 128 5.79 11.48 18.11
CA ASN A 128 5.96 10.76 19.38
C ASN A 128 7.44 10.52 19.70
N PRO A 129 7.92 10.84 20.92
CA PRO A 129 9.32 10.67 21.29
C PRO A 129 9.80 9.22 21.23
N LYS A 130 8.92 8.22 21.39
CA LYS A 130 9.27 6.80 21.29
C LYS A 130 9.86 6.42 19.93
N ILE A 131 9.55 7.17 18.86
CA ILE A 131 10.03 6.87 17.50
C ILE A 131 11.41 7.49 17.22
N GLN A 132 11.92 8.37 18.09
CA GLN A 132 13.20 9.07 17.89
C GLN A 132 14.42 8.14 17.71
N PRO A 133 14.54 7.00 18.43
CA PRO A 133 15.61 6.04 18.17
C PRO A 133 15.59 5.51 16.73
N TRP A 134 14.40 5.24 16.17
CA TRP A 134 14.23 4.78 14.79
C TRP A 134 14.50 5.89 13.78
N ILE A 135 14.06 7.12 14.03
CA ILE A 135 14.41 8.29 13.19
C ILE A 135 15.93 8.47 13.14
N THR A 136 16.60 8.36 14.29
CA THR A 136 18.07 8.43 14.38
C THR A 136 18.72 7.30 13.61
N ARG A 137 18.22 6.07 13.74
CA ARG A 137 18.74 4.91 13.01
C ARG A 137 18.60 5.08 11.49
N VAL A 138 17.46 5.56 11.01
CA VAL A 138 17.24 5.84 9.57
C VAL A 138 18.18 6.96 9.08
N ARG A 139 18.38 8.03 9.85
CA ARG A 139 19.35 9.10 9.52
C ARG A 139 20.77 8.55 9.37
N LYS A 140 21.18 7.64 10.25
CA LYS A 140 22.51 7.02 10.28
C LYS A 140 22.65 5.77 9.39
N SER A 141 21.78 5.60 8.39
CA SER A 141 21.83 4.47 7.47
C SER A 141 21.92 4.96 6.02
N ASN A 142 22.65 4.22 5.19
CA ASN A 142 22.87 4.53 3.79
C ASN A 142 21.80 3.86 2.92
N PHE A 143 20.97 4.68 2.27
CA PHE A 143 19.88 4.30 1.37
C PHE A 143 20.25 4.46 -0.12
N SER A 144 21.50 4.71 -0.49
CA SER A 144 21.91 4.96 -1.88
C SER A 144 21.42 3.91 -2.88
N GLU A 145 21.35 2.65 -2.44
CA GLU A 145 20.91 1.50 -3.26
C GLU A 145 19.38 1.34 -3.34
N VAL A 146 18.60 2.17 -2.66
CA VAL A 146 17.13 2.11 -2.74
C VAL A 146 16.68 2.78 -4.03
N ASN A 147 15.93 2.05 -4.84
CA ASN A 147 15.51 2.45 -6.19
C ASN A 147 13.98 2.52 -6.38
N VAL A 148 13.23 2.55 -5.28
CA VAL A 148 11.77 2.74 -5.27
C VAL A 148 11.42 4.03 -4.55
N PHE A 149 10.26 4.62 -4.86
CA PHE A 149 9.75 5.78 -4.14
C PHE A 149 8.80 5.37 -3.02
N LEU A 150 8.92 6.01 -1.85
CA LEU A 150 7.90 5.89 -0.81
C LEU A 150 6.65 6.70 -1.20
N VAL A 151 5.49 6.04 -1.19
CA VAL A 151 4.17 6.67 -1.31
C VAL A 151 3.39 6.34 -0.05
N ALA A 152 3.07 7.36 0.75
CA ALA A 152 2.47 7.19 2.05
C ALA A 152 1.29 8.14 2.26
N SER A 153 0.48 7.84 3.27
CA SER A 153 -0.63 8.67 3.74
C SER A 153 -0.49 8.90 5.23
N VAL A 154 -0.81 10.11 5.66
CA VAL A 154 -0.82 10.54 7.07
C VAL A 154 -2.16 11.22 7.33
N PRO A 155 -2.89 10.89 8.41
CA PRO A 155 -4.14 11.55 8.76
C PRO A 155 -3.96 13.06 8.95
N GLY A 156 -4.90 13.85 8.42
CA GLY A 156 -4.87 15.30 8.54
C GLY A 156 -5.42 16.02 7.31
N GLY A 157 -5.46 17.35 7.39
CA GLY A 157 -5.71 18.23 6.24
C GLY A 157 -4.39 18.72 5.67
N HIS A 158 -4.14 18.45 4.39
CA HIS A 158 -2.88 18.79 3.72
C HIS A 158 -3.12 19.81 2.63
N ILE A 159 -2.36 20.90 2.66
CA ILE A 159 -2.42 21.99 1.68
C ILE A 159 -1.16 21.87 0.80
N SER A 160 -1.32 21.96 -0.52
CA SER A 160 -0.21 21.67 -1.45
C SER A 160 0.89 22.74 -1.37
N SER A 161 0.51 24.00 -1.19
CA SER A 161 1.43 25.14 -1.01
C SER A 161 2.28 25.04 0.26
N SER A 162 1.87 24.23 1.24
CA SER A 162 2.66 23.99 2.46
C SER A 162 3.96 23.22 2.20
N PHE A 163 4.16 22.67 1.00
CA PHE A 163 5.30 21.84 0.67
C PHE A 163 6.03 22.34 -0.58
N SER A 164 7.22 22.92 -0.38
CA SER A 164 8.08 23.41 -1.46
C SER A 164 8.51 22.35 -2.47
N LYS A 165 8.56 21.07 -2.04
CA LYS A 165 8.93 19.90 -2.87
C LYS A 165 7.71 19.17 -3.46
N GLY A 166 6.56 19.82 -3.53
CA GLY A 166 5.31 19.23 -4.02
C GLY A 166 4.54 18.40 -2.98
N PRO A 167 3.42 17.78 -3.37
CA PRO A 167 2.57 17.03 -2.45
C PRO A 167 3.30 15.85 -1.80
N GLN A 168 3.06 15.66 -0.49
CA GLN A 168 3.77 14.66 0.31
C GLN A 168 2.99 13.37 0.51
N TRP A 169 1.66 13.42 0.47
CA TRP A 169 0.80 12.32 0.90
C TRP A 169 -0.28 11.96 -0.13
N GLY A 170 -0.82 10.76 -0.01
CA GLY A 170 -2.02 10.32 -0.71
C GLY A 170 -1.91 10.34 -2.24
N HIS A 171 -3.05 10.47 -2.91
CA HIS A 171 -3.10 10.40 -4.38
C HIS A 171 -2.35 11.55 -5.07
N PRO A 172 -2.25 12.79 -4.51
CA PRO A 172 -1.43 13.83 -5.14
C PRO A 172 0.06 13.51 -5.13
N ARG A 173 0.58 12.83 -4.08
CA ARG A 173 1.98 12.35 -4.05
C ARG A 173 2.25 11.40 -5.21
N MET A 174 1.35 10.43 -5.43
CA MET A 174 1.44 9.51 -6.56
C MET A 174 1.49 10.27 -7.88
N GLY A 175 0.55 11.19 -8.10
CA GLY A 175 0.48 11.98 -9.34
C GLY A 175 1.71 12.86 -9.58
N HIS A 176 2.29 13.42 -8.51
CA HIS A 176 3.51 14.22 -8.59
C HIS A 176 4.70 13.38 -9.08
N LEU A 177 4.91 12.20 -8.49
CA LEU A 177 5.99 11.30 -8.87
C LEU A 177 5.83 10.77 -10.30
N LEU A 178 4.62 10.38 -10.68
CA LEU A 178 4.33 9.91 -12.03
C LEU A 178 4.60 11.01 -13.08
N ALA A 179 4.17 12.24 -12.82
CA ALA A 179 4.41 13.38 -13.71
C ALA A 179 5.89 13.70 -13.91
N GLN A 180 6.75 13.36 -12.96
CA GLN A 180 8.19 13.62 -13.06
C GLN A 180 8.96 12.47 -13.72
N HIS A 181 8.45 11.24 -13.62
CA HIS A 181 9.30 10.06 -13.77
C HIS A 181 8.71 8.92 -14.59
N SER A 182 7.39 8.84 -14.76
CA SER A 182 6.78 7.78 -15.57
C SER A 182 6.90 8.10 -17.04
N ALA A 183 7.29 7.13 -17.87
CA ALA A 183 7.26 7.26 -19.32
C ALA A 183 5.84 7.61 -19.81
N ARG A 184 5.74 8.19 -21.00
CA ARG A 184 4.46 8.53 -21.64
C ARG A 184 3.62 7.26 -21.82
N ILE A 185 2.39 7.29 -21.32
CA ILE A 185 1.49 6.15 -21.35
C ILE A 185 0.34 6.47 -22.29
N ASP A 186 -0.04 5.56 -23.18
CA ASP A 186 -1.22 5.77 -24.03
C ASP A 186 -2.51 5.88 -23.20
N GLU A 187 -3.50 6.63 -23.68
CA GLU A 187 -4.77 6.85 -22.96
C GLU A 187 -5.68 5.63 -22.96
N THR A 188 -5.47 4.69 -23.88
CA THR A 188 -6.17 3.40 -23.89
C THR A 188 -5.72 2.47 -22.76
N CYS A 189 -4.52 2.67 -22.21
CA CYS A 189 -3.97 1.84 -21.14
C CYS A 189 -4.76 2.07 -19.84
N PRO A 190 -5.43 1.06 -19.28
CA PRO A 190 -6.30 1.24 -18.12
C PRO A 190 -5.49 1.57 -16.87
N ILE A 191 -6.09 2.34 -15.95
CA ILE A 191 -5.67 2.38 -14.55
C ILE A 191 -6.27 1.14 -13.88
N VAL A 192 -5.39 0.24 -13.41
CA VAL A 192 -5.79 -0.97 -12.70
C VAL A 192 -5.54 -0.77 -11.22
N ALA A 193 -6.62 -0.82 -10.44
CA ALA A 193 -6.58 -0.97 -9.00
C ALA A 193 -6.84 -2.42 -8.61
N GLN A 194 -6.15 -2.91 -7.60
CA GLN A 194 -6.45 -4.15 -6.93
C GLN A 194 -6.31 -3.90 -5.43
N SER A 195 -7.34 -4.17 -4.66
CA SER A 195 -7.26 -4.03 -3.21
C SER A 195 -8.25 -4.95 -2.50
N SER A 196 -8.06 -5.15 -1.19
CA SER A 196 -8.85 -6.11 -0.41
C SER A 196 -10.10 -5.49 0.20
N SER A 197 -10.29 -4.17 0.11
CA SER A 197 -11.49 -3.49 0.57
C SER A 197 -11.76 -2.25 -0.29
N ILE A 198 -13.01 -1.84 -0.33
CA ILE A 198 -13.48 -0.70 -1.12
C ILE A 198 -14.27 0.23 -0.19
N GLY A 199 -13.92 1.53 -0.19
CA GLY A 199 -14.64 2.55 0.56
C GLY A 199 -15.91 3.05 -0.15
N SER A 200 -16.56 4.07 0.42
CA SER A 200 -17.63 4.81 -0.26
C SER A 200 -17.06 5.80 -1.28
N LEU A 201 -17.22 5.47 -2.56
CA LEU A 201 -16.58 6.16 -3.69
C LEU A 201 -17.45 7.32 -4.22
N GLY A 202 -18.76 7.26 -4.02
CA GLY A 202 -19.73 8.27 -4.46
C GLY A 202 -20.74 7.71 -5.46
N ALA A 203 -21.67 8.55 -5.91
CA ALA A 203 -22.81 8.14 -6.72
C ALA A 203 -22.45 7.72 -8.16
N SER A 204 -21.27 8.11 -8.65
CA SER A 204 -20.76 7.76 -9.97
C SER A 204 -19.24 7.57 -9.95
N VAL A 205 -18.71 6.96 -11.01
CA VAL A 205 -17.26 6.81 -11.22
C VAL A 205 -16.52 8.15 -11.19
N ASP A 206 -17.15 9.21 -11.69
CA ASP A 206 -16.58 10.56 -11.73
C ASP A 206 -16.64 11.30 -10.40
N SER A 207 -17.41 10.81 -9.42
CA SER A 207 -17.57 11.48 -8.12
C SER A 207 -16.24 11.65 -7.37
N TRP A 208 -15.34 10.67 -7.48
CA TRP A 208 -14.01 10.71 -6.86
C TRP A 208 -12.99 9.86 -7.61
N VAL A 209 -13.36 8.65 -8.05
CA VAL A 209 -12.41 7.72 -8.70
C VAL A 209 -11.81 8.33 -9.95
N LEU A 210 -12.62 8.84 -10.89
CA LEU A 210 -12.08 9.49 -12.10
C LEU A 210 -12.03 11.01 -12.01
N GLY A 211 -12.85 11.62 -11.14
CA GLY A 211 -12.87 13.07 -10.95
C GLY A 211 -11.74 13.63 -10.09
N GLU A 212 -10.95 12.79 -9.39
CA GLU A 212 -9.91 13.27 -8.48
C GLU A 212 -8.72 12.31 -8.33
N TRP A 213 -8.99 11.06 -7.93
CA TRP A 213 -7.95 10.04 -7.72
C TRP A 213 -7.29 9.67 -9.06
N GLY A 214 -8.09 9.34 -10.07
CA GLY A 214 -7.69 8.96 -11.42
C GLY A 214 -6.96 10.06 -12.17
N ILE A 215 -7.28 11.35 -11.89
CA ILE A 215 -6.54 12.50 -12.42
C ILE A 215 -5.07 12.46 -12.02
N ASN A 216 -4.74 11.90 -10.86
CA ASN A 216 -3.35 11.75 -10.43
C ASN A 216 -2.73 10.45 -10.93
N PHE A 217 -3.48 9.35 -10.92
CA PHE A 217 -3.00 8.03 -11.35
C PHE A 217 -2.84 7.90 -12.88
N ARG A 218 -3.43 8.81 -13.66
CA ARG A 218 -3.22 8.88 -15.12
C ARG A 218 -1.94 9.61 -15.54
N LYS A 219 -1.32 10.39 -14.65
CA LYS A 219 -0.20 11.27 -14.99
C LYS A 219 1.00 10.47 -15.50
N ASP A 220 1.80 11.14 -16.32
CA ASP A 220 3.09 10.68 -16.84
C ASP A 220 3.96 11.91 -17.15
N SER A 221 5.19 11.69 -17.61
CA SER A 221 6.15 12.75 -17.93
C SER A 221 5.80 13.56 -19.18
N ALA A 222 4.69 13.27 -19.87
CA ALA A 222 4.29 14.06 -21.02
C ALA A 222 3.75 15.43 -20.58
N PRO A 223 3.92 16.48 -21.40
CA PRO A 223 3.36 17.79 -21.10
C PRO A 223 1.85 17.74 -20.83
N ALA A 224 1.38 18.62 -19.95
CA ALA A 224 -0.04 18.76 -19.68
C ALA A 224 -0.77 19.14 -20.98
N GLY A 225 -1.75 18.33 -21.37
CA GLY A 225 -2.57 18.54 -22.56
C GLY A 225 -3.97 17.94 -22.38
N LEU A 226 -4.86 18.29 -23.30
CA LEU A 226 -6.19 17.68 -23.40
C LEU A 226 -6.03 16.22 -23.80
N ARG A 227 -6.20 15.36 -22.80
CA ARG A 227 -6.00 13.92 -22.87
C ARG A 227 -7.24 13.25 -22.31
N ARG A 228 -7.78 12.22 -22.97
CA ARG A 228 -8.93 11.44 -22.48
C ARG A 228 -8.58 10.73 -21.18
N MET A 229 -9.57 10.60 -20.29
CA MET A 229 -9.40 9.75 -19.10
C MET A 229 -9.26 8.28 -19.54
N PRO A 230 -8.18 7.56 -19.17
CA PRO A 230 -8.11 6.12 -19.33
C PRO A 230 -9.25 5.36 -18.65
N LEU A 231 -9.47 4.13 -19.10
CA LEU A 231 -10.41 3.22 -18.45
C LEU A 231 -9.95 2.91 -17.01
N PHE A 232 -10.93 2.73 -16.12
CA PHE A 232 -10.70 2.25 -14.77
C PHE A 232 -11.13 0.78 -14.65
N ARG A 233 -10.25 -0.05 -14.08
CA ARG A 233 -10.50 -1.46 -13.75
C ARG A 233 -10.15 -1.71 -12.29
N MET A 234 -10.98 -2.49 -11.61
CA MET A 234 -10.80 -2.85 -10.21
C MET A 234 -10.81 -4.38 -10.06
N VAL A 235 -9.67 -4.98 -9.74
CA VAL A 235 -9.60 -6.40 -9.38
C VAL A 235 -10.04 -6.53 -7.93
N TYR A 236 -11.14 -7.24 -7.72
CA TYR A 236 -11.72 -7.52 -6.40
C TYR A 236 -12.40 -8.90 -6.43
N PRO A 237 -12.27 -9.73 -5.37
CA PRO A 237 -12.90 -11.05 -5.36
C PRO A 237 -14.43 -10.99 -5.48
N SER A 238 -14.97 -11.80 -6.39
CA SER A 238 -16.41 -12.06 -6.44
C SER A 238 -16.82 -12.98 -5.28
N PHE A 239 -18.12 -13.07 -5.01
CA PHE A 239 -18.64 -14.07 -4.07
C PHE A 239 -18.15 -15.48 -4.43
N MET A 240 -18.13 -15.82 -5.72
CA MET A 240 -17.69 -17.14 -6.19
C MET A 240 -16.17 -17.33 -6.09
N ASN A 241 -15.36 -16.26 -6.17
CA ASN A 241 -13.93 -16.37 -5.85
C ASN A 241 -13.70 -16.77 -4.39
N VAL A 242 -14.43 -16.14 -3.47
CA VAL A 242 -14.29 -16.42 -2.04
C VAL A 242 -14.85 -17.80 -1.69
N LYS A 243 -16.05 -18.13 -2.16
CA LYS A 243 -16.67 -19.44 -1.93
C LYS A 243 -15.78 -20.60 -2.41
N ASN A 244 -15.04 -20.42 -3.51
CA ASN A 244 -14.12 -21.41 -4.04
C ASN A 244 -12.66 -21.25 -3.56
N SER A 245 -12.43 -20.41 -2.55
CA SER A 245 -11.12 -20.22 -1.93
C SER A 245 -10.72 -21.42 -1.08
N HIS A 246 -9.47 -21.45 -0.59
CA HIS A 246 -9.01 -22.51 0.32
C HIS A 246 -9.86 -22.62 1.60
N ASP A 247 -10.43 -21.51 2.05
CA ASP A 247 -11.14 -21.42 3.33
C ASP A 247 -12.65 -21.12 3.15
N ASP A 248 -13.20 -21.38 1.95
CA ASP A 248 -14.59 -21.05 1.59
C ASP A 248 -14.94 -19.58 1.98
N LEU A 249 -16.14 -19.31 2.50
CA LEU A 249 -16.56 -17.97 2.94
C LEU A 249 -15.65 -17.37 4.03
N ILE A 250 -14.97 -18.18 4.84
CA ILE A 250 -14.03 -17.69 5.88
C ILE A 250 -12.85 -16.96 5.24
N GLY A 251 -12.43 -17.36 4.03
CA GLY A 251 -11.41 -16.67 3.25
C GLY A 251 -11.77 -15.20 2.96
N GLY A 252 -13.05 -14.84 3.05
CA GLY A 252 -13.54 -13.48 2.93
C GLY A 252 -13.29 -12.58 4.15
N GLY A 253 -12.79 -13.13 5.26
CA GLY A 253 -12.50 -12.36 6.48
C GLY A 253 -11.47 -11.23 6.27
N CYS A 254 -10.59 -11.37 5.28
CA CYS A 254 -9.63 -10.34 4.90
C CYS A 254 -10.18 -9.30 3.90
N LEU A 255 -11.47 -9.38 3.56
CA LEU A 255 -12.13 -8.56 2.54
C LEU A 255 -13.24 -7.66 3.12
N PRO A 256 -12.91 -6.62 3.91
CA PRO A 256 -13.90 -5.80 4.59
C PRO A 256 -14.56 -4.78 3.64
N TYR A 257 -15.33 -5.25 2.68
CA TYR A 257 -16.25 -4.43 1.88
C TYR A 257 -17.68 -4.67 2.35
N SER A 258 -18.37 -3.64 2.85
CA SER A 258 -19.72 -3.81 3.37
C SER A 258 -20.79 -3.74 2.29
N LYS A 259 -21.89 -4.46 2.49
CA LYS A 259 -23.09 -4.38 1.65
C LYS A 259 -23.61 -2.95 1.56
N SER A 260 -23.65 -2.23 2.69
CA SER A 260 -24.09 -0.83 2.72
C SER A 260 -23.23 0.11 1.86
N ALA A 261 -21.91 -0.13 1.78
CA ALA A 261 -21.06 0.62 0.87
C ALA A 261 -21.30 0.23 -0.60
N ASN A 262 -21.47 -1.07 -0.89
CA ASN A 262 -21.79 -1.58 -2.22
C ASN A 262 -23.10 -1.03 -2.78
N ASP A 263 -24.17 -1.05 -1.99
CA ASP A 263 -25.51 -0.61 -2.41
C ASP A 263 -25.54 0.88 -2.83
N LYS A 264 -24.61 1.70 -2.32
CA LYS A 264 -24.49 3.14 -2.64
C LYS A 264 -23.71 3.43 -3.93
N GLN A 265 -23.10 2.43 -4.55
CA GLN A 265 -22.24 2.61 -5.73
C GLN A 265 -22.39 1.45 -6.75
N PRO A 266 -23.61 1.15 -7.23
CA PRO A 266 -23.86 0.04 -8.14
C PRO A 266 -23.08 0.16 -9.47
N TRP A 267 -22.72 1.39 -9.87
CA TRP A 267 -21.88 1.65 -11.05
C TRP A 267 -20.53 0.91 -11.00
N LEU A 268 -20.01 0.63 -9.79
CA LEU A 268 -18.69 0.01 -9.61
C LEU A 268 -18.63 -1.38 -10.26
N ARG A 269 -19.75 -2.11 -10.28
CA ARG A 269 -19.84 -3.46 -10.86
C ARG A 269 -19.29 -3.53 -12.28
N ASN A 270 -19.53 -2.49 -13.09
CA ASN A 270 -19.08 -2.42 -14.49
C ASN A 270 -17.55 -2.26 -14.64
N HIS A 271 -16.84 -1.99 -13.55
CA HIS A 271 -15.39 -1.86 -13.51
C HIS A 271 -14.71 -3.05 -12.81
N LEU A 272 -15.48 -3.97 -12.22
CA LEU A 272 -14.94 -5.10 -11.46
C LEU A 272 -14.38 -6.20 -12.39
N CYS A 273 -13.24 -6.74 -11.96
CA CYS A 273 -12.57 -7.87 -12.55
C CYS A 273 -12.33 -8.94 -11.49
N GLN A 274 -12.45 -10.21 -11.90
CA GLN A 274 -12.27 -11.39 -11.05
C GLN A 274 -10.86 -11.44 -10.45
N TRP A 275 -10.76 -11.93 -9.22
CA TRP A 275 -9.46 -12.37 -8.70
C TRP A 275 -9.07 -13.67 -9.40
N LYS A 276 -7.95 -13.63 -10.13
CA LYS A 276 -7.40 -14.78 -10.84
C LYS A 276 -5.89 -14.70 -10.80
N ALA A 277 -5.24 -15.74 -10.28
CA ALA A 277 -3.78 -15.82 -10.15
C ALA A 277 -3.32 -17.25 -10.42
N ASN A 278 -3.78 -17.84 -11.54
CA ASN A 278 -3.51 -19.23 -11.90
C ASN A 278 -2.02 -19.45 -12.13
N LYS A 279 -1.35 -18.50 -12.79
CA LYS A 279 0.10 -18.57 -13.07
C LYS A 279 0.96 -18.65 -11.80
N ARG A 280 0.40 -18.26 -10.65
CA ARG A 280 1.06 -18.27 -9.34
C ARG A 280 0.47 -19.30 -8.39
N HIS A 281 -0.46 -20.13 -8.85
CA HIS A 281 -1.20 -21.08 -8.03
C HIS A 281 -1.87 -20.42 -6.81
N ARG A 282 -2.35 -19.19 -6.97
CA ARG A 282 -2.92 -18.36 -5.89
C ARG A 282 -4.36 -17.90 -6.11
N THR A 283 -5.06 -18.42 -7.13
CA THR A 283 -6.47 -18.10 -7.37
C THR A 283 -7.36 -18.40 -6.16
N GLN A 284 -7.05 -19.46 -5.41
CA GLN A 284 -7.79 -19.84 -4.20
C GLN A 284 -7.27 -19.15 -2.92
N ALA A 285 -6.15 -18.42 -2.98
CA ALA A 285 -5.59 -17.68 -1.86
C ALA A 285 -6.06 -16.22 -1.93
N MET A 286 -7.07 -15.87 -1.13
CA MET A 286 -7.72 -14.56 -1.23
C MET A 286 -6.73 -13.39 -1.07
N PRO A 287 -6.88 -12.33 -1.88
CA PRO A 287 -5.92 -11.24 -1.91
C PRO A 287 -6.13 -10.30 -0.73
N HIS A 288 -5.16 -10.29 0.18
CA HIS A 288 -4.99 -9.21 1.13
C HIS A 288 -3.92 -8.20 0.68
N ILE A 289 -3.16 -8.51 -0.37
CA ILE A 289 -2.30 -7.56 -1.09
C ILE A 289 -3.12 -6.41 -1.70
N LYS A 290 -2.52 -5.22 -1.82
CA LYS A 290 -3.08 -4.08 -2.58
C LYS A 290 -2.05 -3.57 -3.56
N THR A 291 -2.44 -3.50 -4.83
CA THR A 291 -1.56 -3.09 -5.92
C THR A 291 -2.27 -2.16 -6.90
N TYR A 292 -1.49 -1.27 -7.50
CA TYR A 292 -1.96 -0.37 -8.55
C TYR A 292 -0.95 -0.35 -9.69
N CYS A 293 -1.41 -0.32 -10.93
CA CYS A 293 -0.53 -0.24 -12.09
C CYS A 293 -1.22 0.35 -13.32
N ARG A 294 -0.41 0.65 -14.34
CA ARG A 294 -0.84 0.78 -15.74
C ARG A 294 0.04 -0.11 -16.60
N TRP A 295 -0.57 -0.86 -17.51
CA TRP A 295 0.12 -1.76 -18.41
C TRP A 295 -0.53 -1.77 -19.80
N SER A 296 0.25 -2.19 -20.79
CA SER A 296 -0.22 -2.58 -22.13
C SER A 296 0.55 -3.81 -22.60
N ASP A 297 0.37 -4.19 -23.86
CA ASP A 297 1.21 -5.13 -24.59
C ASP A 297 2.72 -4.82 -24.54
N LYS A 298 3.09 -3.54 -24.41
CA LYS A 298 4.48 -3.07 -24.31
C LYS A 298 5.12 -3.36 -22.95
N GLY A 299 4.32 -3.52 -21.89
CA GLY A 299 4.85 -3.71 -20.55
C GLY A 299 4.05 -2.97 -19.46
N ILE A 300 4.59 -2.99 -18.25
CA ILE A 300 4.06 -2.30 -17.07
C ILE A 300 4.80 -0.96 -16.92
N TYR A 301 4.08 0.15 -17.02
CA TYR A 301 4.66 1.50 -16.96
C TYR A 301 5.08 1.91 -15.55
N TRP A 302 4.34 1.43 -14.55
CA TRP A 302 4.64 1.60 -13.14
C TRP A 302 3.83 0.60 -12.33
N PHE A 303 4.34 0.25 -11.16
CA PHE A 303 3.68 -0.65 -10.23
C PHE A 303 3.80 -0.10 -8.81
N LEU A 304 2.71 -0.13 -8.06
CA LEU A 304 2.66 0.27 -6.67
C LEU A 304 2.20 -0.90 -5.82
N LEU A 305 2.99 -1.23 -4.78
CA LEU A 305 2.61 -2.12 -3.69
C LEU A 305 2.35 -1.28 -2.44
N THR A 306 1.19 -1.41 -1.79
CA THR A 306 0.83 -0.52 -0.68
C THR A 306 -0.11 -1.20 0.32
N SER A 307 -0.25 -0.61 1.52
CA SER A 307 -1.35 -0.92 2.43
C SER A 307 -2.67 -0.28 2.01
N ALA A 308 -2.64 0.81 1.23
CA ALA A 308 -3.83 1.59 0.89
C ALA A 308 -4.84 0.80 0.06
N ASN A 309 -6.03 0.59 0.61
CA ASN A 309 -7.21 0.14 -0.14
C ASN A 309 -7.78 1.25 -1.02
N LEU A 310 -8.66 0.93 -1.97
CA LEU A 310 -9.36 1.95 -2.75
C LEU A 310 -10.42 2.67 -1.90
N SER A 311 -9.99 3.70 -1.16
CA SER A 311 -10.86 4.51 -0.31
C SER A 311 -10.38 5.96 -0.20
N LYS A 312 -11.31 6.88 0.06
CA LYS A 312 -11.03 8.29 0.38
C LYS A 312 -10.24 8.44 1.68
N ALA A 313 -10.45 7.53 2.64
CA ALA A 313 -9.73 7.53 3.92
C ALA A 313 -8.22 7.29 3.75
N ALA A 314 -7.87 6.35 2.86
CA ALA A 314 -6.50 5.99 2.54
C ALA A 314 -5.82 6.97 1.59
N TRP A 315 -6.48 7.33 0.48
CA TRP A 315 -5.87 8.12 -0.59
C TRP A 315 -6.09 9.63 -0.46
N GLY A 316 -7.10 10.04 0.30
CA GLY A 316 -7.50 11.43 0.51
C GLY A 316 -8.64 11.89 -0.41
N ILE A 317 -9.31 12.95 0.02
CA ILE A 317 -10.30 13.70 -0.76
C ILE A 317 -10.19 15.19 -0.47
N HIS A 318 -10.21 16.03 -1.49
CA HIS A 318 -10.18 17.49 -1.33
C HIS A 318 -11.50 17.98 -0.74
N ASN A 319 -11.40 18.83 0.29
CA ASN A 319 -12.56 19.50 0.85
C ASN A 319 -13.03 20.64 -0.07
N LYS A 320 -13.90 20.32 -1.03
CA LYS A 320 -14.43 21.25 -2.04
C LYS A 320 -15.23 22.43 -1.47
N SER A 321 -15.57 22.41 -0.18
CA SER A 321 -16.23 23.54 0.49
C SER A 321 -15.28 24.70 0.79
N ALA A 322 -13.97 24.47 0.79
CA ALA A 322 -12.97 25.52 0.96
C ALA A 322 -12.78 26.31 -0.35
N LYS A 323 -12.93 27.63 -0.28
CA LYS A 323 -12.87 28.53 -1.46
C LYS A 323 -11.46 28.83 -1.94
N ILE A 324 -10.46 28.69 -1.05
CA ILE A 324 -9.05 28.97 -1.33
C ILE A 324 -8.27 27.71 -0.95
N GLU A 325 -7.60 27.14 -1.95
CA GLU A 325 -6.78 25.92 -1.88
C GLU A 325 -7.40 24.80 -1.00
N PRO A 326 -8.35 24.03 -1.55
CA PRO A 326 -9.07 23.04 -0.76
C PRO A 326 -8.10 21.99 -0.19
N PRO A 327 -8.05 21.79 1.14
CA PRO A 327 -7.11 20.84 1.73
C PRO A 327 -7.50 19.41 1.34
N LEU A 328 -6.49 18.59 1.06
CA LEU A 328 -6.62 17.14 0.93
C LEU A 328 -6.80 16.55 2.33
N ARG A 329 -7.99 16.00 2.61
CA ARG A 329 -8.28 15.31 3.87
C ARG A 329 -7.95 13.83 3.74
N ILE A 330 -7.01 13.35 4.56
CA ILE A 330 -6.65 11.94 4.71
C ILE A 330 -7.05 11.48 6.12
N MET A 331 -7.51 10.24 6.27
CA MET A 331 -7.91 9.67 7.56
C MET A 331 -7.01 8.53 8.05
N ASN A 332 -6.28 7.86 7.15
CA ASN A 332 -5.47 6.70 7.50
C ASN A 332 -3.97 7.00 7.48
N TYR A 333 -3.22 6.23 8.28
CA TYR A 333 -1.82 5.99 8.01
C TYR A 333 -1.70 4.85 7.00
N GLU A 334 -1.04 5.10 5.88
CA GLU A 334 -0.74 4.09 4.85
C GLU A 334 0.72 4.23 4.40
N ALA A 335 1.31 3.13 3.92
CA ALA A 335 2.64 3.15 3.32
C ALA A 335 2.73 2.13 2.17
N GLY A 336 3.45 2.53 1.12
CA GLY A 336 3.69 1.70 -0.06
C GLY A 336 4.93 2.15 -0.82
N VAL A 337 5.32 1.34 -1.79
CA VAL A 337 6.47 1.59 -2.65
C VAL A 337 6.07 1.60 -4.12
N LEU A 338 6.45 2.68 -4.81
CA LEU A 338 6.26 2.85 -6.24
C LEU A 338 7.53 2.42 -6.98
N PHE A 339 7.36 1.45 -7.86
CA PHE A 339 8.36 0.92 -8.77
C PHE A 339 8.18 1.62 -10.13
N LEU A 340 9.26 2.24 -10.59
CA LEU A 340 9.32 2.91 -11.89
C LEU A 340 10.44 2.27 -12.73
N PRO A 341 10.18 1.83 -13.97
CA PRO A 341 11.15 1.18 -14.85
C PRO A 341 12.48 1.94 -14.95
N LYS A 342 12.40 3.26 -15.12
CA LYS A 342 13.55 4.17 -15.17
C LYS A 342 14.56 3.98 -14.03
N PHE A 343 14.11 3.66 -12.81
CA PHE A 343 14.98 3.55 -11.64
C PHE A 343 15.47 2.12 -11.37
N ILE A 344 14.81 1.12 -11.95
CA ILE A 344 15.06 -0.29 -11.64
C ILE A 344 15.77 -1.00 -12.79
N THR A 345 15.30 -0.76 -14.02
CA THR A 345 15.82 -1.38 -15.25
C THR A 345 16.38 -0.35 -16.23
N ASN A 346 16.23 0.95 -15.96
CA ASN A 346 16.58 2.04 -16.88
C ASN A 346 15.83 1.99 -18.22
N GLU A 347 14.61 1.43 -18.20
CA GLU A 347 13.72 1.31 -19.36
C GLU A 347 12.48 2.20 -19.20
N GLU A 348 11.65 2.27 -20.24
CA GLU A 348 10.35 2.96 -20.18
C GLU A 348 9.24 2.13 -19.52
N THR A 349 9.33 0.79 -19.64
CA THR A 349 8.36 -0.17 -19.10
C THR A 349 9.08 -1.38 -18.51
N PHE A 350 8.45 -2.07 -17.56
CA PHE A 350 8.84 -3.42 -17.19
C PHE A 350 8.24 -4.40 -18.22
N PRO A 351 9.02 -5.33 -18.78
CA PRO A 351 8.50 -6.31 -19.74
C PRO A 351 7.43 -7.19 -19.09
N LEU A 352 6.42 -7.62 -19.83
CA LEU A 352 5.44 -8.57 -19.27
C LEU A 352 6.13 -9.92 -19.02
N GLU A 353 5.70 -10.66 -18.00
CA GLU A 353 6.34 -11.95 -17.67
C GLU A 353 6.35 -12.95 -18.83
N SER A 354 5.34 -12.92 -19.70
CA SER A 354 5.29 -13.76 -20.90
C SER A 354 6.38 -13.44 -21.93
N GLN A 355 7.07 -12.31 -21.77
CA GLN A 355 8.16 -11.82 -22.61
C GLN A 355 9.54 -12.01 -21.96
N CYS A 356 9.58 -12.54 -20.73
CA CYS A 356 10.79 -12.61 -19.92
C CYS A 356 11.41 -14.01 -19.94
N ASP A 357 12.74 -14.06 -19.93
CA ASP A 357 13.49 -15.25 -19.53
C ASP A 357 13.81 -15.23 -18.02
N SER A 358 14.55 -16.22 -17.52
CA SER A 358 14.93 -16.31 -16.11
C SER A 358 15.88 -15.19 -15.63
N SER A 359 16.50 -14.44 -16.53
CA SER A 359 17.47 -13.37 -16.21
C SER A 359 16.86 -11.97 -16.25
N THR A 360 15.69 -11.84 -16.88
CA THR A 360 15.03 -10.57 -17.12
C THR A 360 14.47 -9.99 -15.82
N LYS A 361 14.88 -8.77 -15.46
CA LYS A 361 14.33 -8.03 -14.32
C LYS A 361 12.95 -7.47 -14.68
N THR A 362 11.89 -7.96 -14.05
CA THR A 362 10.54 -7.44 -14.23
C THR A 362 9.74 -7.43 -12.93
N ILE A 363 8.53 -6.86 -12.97
CA ILE A 363 7.53 -6.93 -11.92
C ILE A 363 6.54 -8.06 -12.21
N SER A 364 6.40 -8.94 -11.23
CA SER A 364 5.43 -10.03 -11.21
C SER A 364 4.10 -9.53 -10.62
N LEU A 365 3.09 -9.24 -11.45
CA LEU A 365 1.76 -8.82 -10.98
C LEU A 365 1.10 -9.93 -10.15
N PRO A 366 0.48 -9.68 -8.99
CA PRO A 366 -0.03 -10.77 -8.14
C PRO A 366 -1.23 -11.54 -8.73
N TYR A 367 -1.76 -11.09 -9.88
CA TYR A 367 -2.88 -11.67 -10.62
C TYR A 367 -2.51 -11.83 -12.10
N ASP A 368 -3.29 -12.64 -12.80
CA ASP A 368 -3.12 -12.90 -14.22
C ASP A 368 -3.59 -11.72 -15.08
N ILE A 369 -2.88 -11.50 -16.18
CA ILE A 369 -3.29 -10.62 -17.28
C ILE A 369 -3.46 -11.46 -18.57
N PRO A 370 -4.42 -11.14 -19.46
CA PRO A 370 -5.38 -10.04 -19.36
C PRO A 370 -6.42 -10.24 -18.24
N LEU A 371 -6.96 -9.15 -17.70
CA LEU A 371 -7.96 -9.19 -16.64
C LEU A 371 -9.27 -9.81 -17.14
N VAL A 372 -9.94 -10.57 -16.28
CA VAL A 372 -11.26 -11.16 -16.55
C VAL A 372 -12.34 -10.27 -15.92
N PRO A 373 -13.18 -9.57 -16.69
CA PRO A 373 -14.31 -8.83 -16.14
C PRO A 373 -15.28 -9.75 -15.40
N TYR A 374 -16.07 -9.20 -14.48
CA TYR A 374 -17.21 -9.92 -13.91
C TYR A 374 -18.21 -10.32 -15.01
N GLY A 375 -18.69 -11.57 -14.95
CA GLY A 375 -19.82 -12.07 -15.73
C GLY A 375 -21.14 -11.43 -15.33
N LEU A 376 -22.24 -11.83 -15.96
CA LEU A 376 -23.57 -11.24 -15.74
C LEU A 376 -24.12 -11.51 -14.33
N ASP A 377 -23.85 -12.70 -13.77
CA ASP A 377 -24.37 -13.11 -12.46
C ASP A 377 -23.35 -12.92 -11.32
N ASP A 378 -22.15 -12.44 -11.64
CA ASP A 378 -21.13 -12.17 -10.63
C ASP A 378 -21.52 -10.98 -9.76
N VAL A 379 -21.38 -11.18 -8.45
CA VAL A 379 -21.51 -10.13 -7.43
C VAL A 379 -20.20 -10.01 -6.64
N PRO A 380 -19.81 -8.81 -6.21
CA PRO A 380 -18.64 -8.65 -5.36
C PRO A 380 -18.86 -9.37 -4.04
N PHE A 381 -17.81 -9.96 -3.47
CA PHE A 381 -17.91 -10.43 -2.10
C PHE A 381 -18.10 -9.23 -1.15
N VAL A 382 -19.17 -9.23 -0.37
CA VAL A 382 -19.36 -8.30 0.75
C VAL A 382 -19.25 -9.06 2.06
N MET A 383 -18.62 -8.45 3.06
CA MET A 383 -18.32 -9.06 4.36
C MET A 383 -19.58 -9.55 5.09
N ASP A 384 -20.73 -8.96 4.80
CA ASP A 384 -22.04 -9.39 5.29
C ASP A 384 -22.35 -10.87 4.98
N TYR A 385 -21.86 -11.41 3.86
CA TYR A 385 -22.02 -12.84 3.54
C TYR A 385 -21.32 -13.75 4.56
N LEU A 386 -20.15 -13.35 5.05
CA LEU A 386 -19.45 -14.08 6.11
C LEU A 386 -20.20 -13.97 7.44
N HIS A 387 -20.71 -12.78 7.78
CA HIS A 387 -21.48 -12.59 9.00
C HIS A 387 -22.78 -13.41 9.02
N GLU A 388 -23.42 -13.59 7.87
CA GLU A 388 -24.61 -14.44 7.72
C GLU A 388 -24.26 -15.92 7.85
N ALA A 389 -23.12 -16.36 7.29
CA ALA A 389 -22.68 -17.76 7.37
C ALA A 389 -22.17 -18.19 8.75
N LEU A 390 -21.77 -17.24 9.61
CA LEU A 390 -21.30 -17.49 10.98
C LEU A 390 -22.41 -17.45 12.04
N LYS A 391 -23.65 -17.12 11.65
CA LYS A 391 -24.85 -17.21 12.50
C LYS A 391 -25.44 -18.61 12.40
#